data_AF-A0A7Y0RE52-F1
#
_entry.id   AF-A0A7Y0RE52-F1
#
_cell.length_a   1.000
_cell.length_b   1.000
_cell.length_c   1.000
_cell.angle_alpha   90.00
_cell.angle_beta   90.00
_cell.angle_gamma   90.00
#
_symmetry.space_group_name_H-M   'P 1'
#
loop_
_entity.id
_entity.type
_entity.pdbx_description
1 polymer ?
#
loop_
_entity_poly.entity_id
_entity_poly.type
_entity_poly.pdbx_seq_one_letter_code
_entity_poly.pdbx_strand_id
1 'polypeptide(L)'
;MLSTSLTMSDLLFLLHGAWVTLQLTFWAMLLGTIAGVVFGLLRALMPNASRPLGWVLDAFRSVPLLIQFVLFNSLKSIVGLDWSAFAVGCIVLGVYSAAFCTEIVRSGVLAVPMTVRRAARSLGLTYSQDLRYIVFPMATRIAFPGWLNVVLSTMKDTALVMWIGIIELLRASQIVVTRIQEPLLVLCIAGLIYYVISLVVSRLGARLETRWQEND
;
A
#
# COMPACT_ATOMS: atom_id res chain seq x y z
N MET A 1 -13.75 28.37 26.48
CA MET A 1 -14.10 27.29 27.42
C MET A 1 -14.21 26.01 26.62
N LEU A 2 -13.12 25.24 26.50
CA LEU A 2 -13.15 23.89 25.90
C LEU A 2 -13.24 22.90 27.06
N SER A 3 -14.40 22.79 27.70
CA SER A 3 -14.67 21.70 28.63
C SER A 3 -14.98 20.46 27.80
N THR A 4 -13.94 19.79 27.34
CA THR A 4 -14.06 18.60 26.50
C THR A 4 -14.48 17.41 27.35
N SER A 5 -15.47 16.66 26.88
CA SER A 5 -15.90 15.40 27.52
C SER A 5 -14.99 14.20 27.17
N LEU A 6 -13.88 14.46 26.48
CA LEU A 6 -12.89 13.48 26.05
C LEU A 6 -12.14 12.89 27.26
N THR A 7 -12.13 11.57 27.36
CA THR A 7 -11.47 10.84 28.45
C THR A 7 -10.21 10.12 27.96
N MET A 8 -9.34 9.72 28.89
CA MET A 8 -8.15 8.91 28.55
C MET A 8 -8.52 7.57 27.89
N SER A 9 -9.68 7.00 28.21
CA SER A 9 -10.18 5.79 27.56
C SER A 9 -10.46 6.00 26.07
N ASP A 10 -10.94 7.18 25.67
CA ASP A 10 -11.18 7.50 24.26
C ASP A 10 -9.84 7.58 23.50
N LEU A 11 -8.81 8.19 24.11
CA LEU A 11 -7.47 8.25 23.50
C LEU A 11 -6.86 6.85 23.33
N LEU A 12 -6.96 6.00 24.34
CA LEU A 12 -6.50 4.60 24.25
C LEU A 12 -7.26 3.83 23.17
N PHE A 13 -8.56 4.08 23.03
CA PHE A 13 -9.37 3.47 21.97
C PHE A 13 -8.94 3.93 20.57
N LEU A 14 -8.64 5.22 20.38
CA LEU A 14 -8.08 5.74 19.12
C LEU A 14 -6.72 5.11 18.82
N LEU A 15 -5.84 4.99 19.81
CA LEU A 15 -4.53 4.34 19.65
C LEU A 15 -4.66 2.86 19.31
N HIS A 16 -5.65 2.17 19.86
CA HIS A 16 -5.96 0.79 19.47
C HIS A 16 -6.43 0.72 18.00
N GLY A 17 -7.29 1.64 17.57
CA GLY A 17 -7.68 1.78 16.17
C GLY A 17 -6.47 2.03 15.25
N ALA A 18 -5.53 2.88 15.67
CA ALA A 18 -4.29 3.15 14.95
C ALA A 18 -3.39 1.90 14.83
N TRP A 19 -3.36 1.06 15.86
CA TRP A 19 -2.65 -0.22 15.81
C TRP A 19 -3.27 -1.16 14.77
N VAL A 20 -4.61 -1.24 14.70
CA VAL A 20 -5.31 -2.02 13.67
C VAL A 20 -5.02 -1.47 12.27
N THR A 21 -5.00 -0.14 12.09
CA THR A 21 -4.60 0.52 10.84
C THR A 21 -3.20 0.08 10.40
N LEU A 22 -2.22 0.05 11.31
CA LEU A 22 -0.87 -0.41 11.03
C LEU A 22 -0.82 -1.89 10.62
N GLN A 23 -1.56 -2.75 11.31
CA GLN A 23 -1.64 -4.18 10.97
C GLN A 23 -2.25 -4.41 9.58
N LEU A 24 -3.35 -3.74 9.27
CA LEU A 24 -3.97 -3.79 7.93
C LEU A 24 -2.99 -3.33 6.86
N THR A 25 -2.32 -2.19 7.08
CA THR A 25 -1.34 -1.65 6.15
C THR A 25 -0.20 -2.62 5.92
N PHE A 26 0.36 -3.20 6.98
CA PHE A 26 1.48 -4.14 6.90
C PHE A 26 1.13 -5.38 6.07
N TRP A 27 0.02 -6.05 6.39
CA TRP A 27 -0.37 -7.28 5.69
C TRP A 27 -0.81 -7.02 4.26
N ALA A 28 -1.57 -5.94 4.02
CA ALA A 28 -1.95 -5.53 2.67
C ALA A 28 -0.72 -5.19 1.82
N MET A 29 0.21 -4.40 2.35
CA MET A 29 1.43 -4.05 1.64
C MET A 29 2.36 -5.24 1.43
N LEU A 30 2.42 -6.19 2.35
CA LEU A 30 3.19 -7.43 2.16
C LEU A 30 2.64 -8.21 0.95
N LEU A 31 1.33 -8.47 0.93
CA LEU A 31 0.66 -9.15 -0.17
C LEU A 31 0.80 -8.37 -1.49
N GLY A 32 0.54 -7.07 -1.45
CA GLY A 32 0.60 -6.19 -2.61
C GLY A 32 1.99 -6.04 -3.19
N THR A 33 3.03 -5.98 -2.34
CA THR A 33 4.42 -5.89 -2.79
C THR A 33 4.88 -7.20 -3.43
N ILE A 34 4.59 -8.35 -2.81
CA ILE A 34 4.96 -9.65 -3.37
C ILE A 34 4.29 -9.85 -4.73
N ALA A 35 2.97 -9.66 -4.82
CA ALA A 35 2.24 -9.78 -6.08
C ALA A 35 2.70 -8.75 -7.11
N GLY A 36 2.90 -7.50 -6.68
CA GLY A 36 3.34 -6.41 -7.55
C GLY A 36 4.74 -6.60 -8.12
N VAL A 37 5.67 -7.18 -7.36
CA VAL A 37 7.00 -7.54 -7.87
C VAL A 37 6.87 -8.62 -8.94
N VAL A 38 6.13 -9.70 -8.67
CA VAL A 38 5.96 -10.80 -9.64
C VAL A 38 5.30 -10.30 -10.93
N PHE A 39 4.18 -9.58 -10.81
CA PHE A 39 3.44 -9.06 -11.96
C PHE A 39 4.21 -7.96 -12.69
N GLY A 40 4.90 -7.08 -11.97
CA GLY A 40 5.71 -6.01 -12.56
C GLY A 40 6.87 -6.54 -13.38
N LEU A 41 7.57 -7.55 -12.86
CA LEU A 41 8.63 -8.25 -13.59
C LEU A 41 8.08 -8.96 -14.83
N LEU A 42 6.97 -9.70 -14.69
CA LEU A 42 6.34 -10.37 -15.83
C LEU A 42 5.95 -9.36 -16.92
N ARG A 43 5.38 -8.21 -16.54
CA ARG A 43 4.99 -7.16 -17.48
C ARG A 43 6.16 -6.44 -18.13
N ALA A 44 7.28 -6.31 -17.43
CA ALA A 44 8.48 -5.70 -17.99
C ALA A 44 9.21 -6.64 -18.97
N LEU A 45 9.26 -7.93 -18.66
CA LEU A 45 10.02 -8.92 -19.44
C LEU A 45 9.22 -9.53 -20.59
N MET A 46 7.89 -9.65 -20.44
CA MET A 46 7.02 -10.32 -21.40
C MET A 46 5.79 -9.46 -21.77
N PRO A 47 5.98 -8.24 -22.29
CA PRO A 47 4.91 -7.24 -22.43
C PRO A 47 3.72 -7.69 -23.29
N ASN A 48 3.95 -8.55 -24.28
CA ASN A 48 2.88 -9.07 -25.14
C ASN A 48 2.07 -10.19 -24.47
N ALA A 49 2.72 -11.11 -23.75
CA ALA A 49 2.05 -12.20 -23.05
C ALA A 49 1.31 -11.72 -21.79
N SER A 50 1.79 -10.64 -21.18
CA SER A 50 1.20 -10.06 -19.97
C SER A 50 0.11 -9.02 -20.24
N ARG A 51 -0.29 -8.80 -21.51
CA ARG A 51 -1.39 -7.87 -21.85
C ARG A 51 -2.68 -8.14 -21.07
N PRO A 52 -3.23 -9.38 -21.00
CA PRO A 52 -4.48 -9.64 -20.26
C PRO A 52 -4.37 -9.28 -18.78
N LEU A 53 -3.23 -9.59 -18.15
CA LEU A 53 -2.96 -9.19 -16.77
C LEU A 53 -3.03 -7.68 -16.59
N GLY A 54 -2.54 -6.92 -17.58
CA GLY A 54 -2.61 -5.47 -17.54
C GLY A 54 -4.03 -4.91 -17.48
N TRP A 55 -4.94 -5.43 -18.31
CA TRP A 55 -6.35 -5.05 -18.28
C TRP A 55 -7.00 -5.30 -16.91
N VAL A 56 -6.68 -6.44 -16.29
CA VAL A 56 -7.20 -6.79 -14.96
C VAL A 56 -6.68 -5.81 -13.91
N LEU A 57 -5.38 -5.53 -13.89
CA LEU A 57 -4.79 -4.60 -12.93
C LEU A 57 -5.28 -3.16 -13.14
N ASP A 58 -5.47 -2.74 -14.38
CA ASP A 58 -6.02 -1.42 -14.71
C ASP A 58 -7.47 -1.30 -14.23
N ALA A 59 -8.26 -2.38 -14.27
CA ALA A 59 -9.59 -2.40 -13.68
C ALA A 59 -9.54 -2.17 -12.15
N PHE A 60 -8.66 -2.87 -11.43
CA PHE A 60 -8.49 -2.66 -9.98
C PHE A 60 -8.02 -1.24 -9.62
N ARG A 61 -7.28 -0.56 -10.49
CA ARG A 61 -6.86 0.84 -10.27
C ARG A 61 -7.95 1.85 -10.61
N SER A 62 -8.82 1.51 -11.55
CA SER A 62 -9.84 2.41 -12.08
C SER A 62 -11.16 2.34 -11.30
N VAL A 63 -11.45 1.18 -10.69
CA VAL A 63 -12.64 1.00 -9.85
C VAL A 63 -12.38 1.56 -8.45
N PRO A 64 -13.26 2.42 -7.89
CA PRO A 64 -13.14 2.90 -6.52
C PRO A 64 -12.94 1.76 -5.51
N LEU A 65 -11.93 1.90 -4.65
CA LEU A 65 -11.57 0.86 -3.67
C LEU A 65 -12.73 0.49 -2.73
N LEU A 66 -13.57 1.47 -2.38
CA LEU A 66 -14.78 1.21 -1.59
C LEU A 66 -15.74 0.22 -2.28
N ILE A 67 -15.93 0.34 -3.60
CA ILE A 67 -16.77 -0.59 -4.37
C ILE A 67 -16.15 -2.00 -4.31
N GLN A 68 -14.83 -2.11 -4.39
CA GLN A 68 -14.13 -3.39 -4.31
C GLN A 68 -14.36 -4.08 -2.96
N PHE A 69 -14.31 -3.34 -1.84
CA PHE A 69 -14.63 -3.89 -0.52
C PHE A 69 -16.06 -4.43 -0.43
N VAL A 70 -17.03 -3.63 -0.88
CA VAL A 70 -18.45 -3.99 -0.80
C VAL A 70 -18.76 -5.21 -1.68
N LEU A 71 -18.23 -5.25 -2.90
CA LEU A 71 -18.39 -6.38 -3.81
C LEU A 71 -17.75 -7.64 -3.25
N PHE A 72 -16.51 -7.56 -2.78
CA PHE A 72 -15.81 -8.73 -2.25
C PHE A 72 -16.47 -9.27 -0.98
N ASN A 73 -16.91 -8.39 -0.08
CA ASN A 73 -17.63 -8.81 1.13
C ASN A 73 -18.99 -9.44 0.80
N SER A 74 -19.70 -8.91 -0.20
CA SER A 74 -20.95 -9.51 -0.69
C SER A 74 -20.71 -10.88 -1.33
N LEU A 75 -19.69 -11.01 -2.18
CA LEU A 75 -19.31 -12.27 -2.81
C LEU A 75 -18.94 -13.35 -1.79
N LYS A 76 -18.14 -12.98 -0.78
CA LYS A 76 -17.82 -13.87 0.35
C LYS A 76 -19.09 -14.43 1.00
N SER A 77 -20.08 -13.58 1.27
CA SER A 77 -21.36 -13.99 1.87
C SER A 77 -22.17 -14.92 0.97
N ILE A 78 -22.13 -14.71 -0.35
CA ILE A 78 -22.85 -15.55 -1.33
C ILE A 78 -22.21 -16.93 -1.46
N VAL A 79 -20.88 -16.99 -1.47
CA VAL A 79 -20.11 -18.24 -1.61
C VAL A 79 -20.05 -19.03 -0.28
N GLY A 80 -20.47 -18.43 0.84
CA GLY A 80 -20.44 -19.07 2.16
C GLY A 80 -19.02 -19.22 2.73
N LEU A 81 -18.12 -18.29 2.38
CA LEU A 81 -16.75 -18.31 2.91
C LEU A 81 -16.70 -17.63 4.29
N ASP A 82 -16.29 -18.36 5.32
CA ASP A 82 -16.17 -17.84 6.70
C ASP A 82 -14.84 -17.10 6.96
N TRP A 83 -14.51 -16.14 6.09
CA TRP A 83 -13.32 -15.31 6.28
C TRP A 83 -13.57 -14.16 7.25
N SER A 84 -12.61 -13.84 8.11
CA SER A 84 -12.74 -12.66 8.97
C SER A 84 -12.77 -11.36 8.14
N ALA A 85 -13.46 -10.33 8.65
CA ALA A 85 -13.47 -9.02 8.00
C ALA A 85 -12.04 -8.48 7.81
N PHE A 86 -11.15 -8.75 8.77
CA PHE A 86 -9.73 -8.43 8.69
C PHE A 86 -9.03 -9.10 7.51
N ALA A 87 -9.24 -10.40 7.29
CA ALA A 87 -8.67 -11.11 6.14
C ALA A 87 -9.18 -10.52 4.81
N VAL A 88 -10.48 -10.22 4.72
CA VAL A 88 -11.07 -9.54 3.56
C VAL A 88 -10.40 -8.17 3.34
N GLY A 89 -10.24 -7.39 4.41
CA GLY A 89 -9.57 -6.10 4.41
C GLY A 89 -8.16 -6.19 3.81
N CYS A 90 -7.35 -7.10 4.33
CA CYS A 90 -5.98 -7.33 3.86
C CYS A 90 -5.91 -7.78 2.40
N ILE A 91 -6.83 -8.66 1.97
CA ILE A 91 -6.83 -9.19 0.60
C ILE A 91 -7.24 -8.11 -0.40
N VAL A 92 -8.34 -7.40 -0.15
CA VAL A 92 -8.82 -6.35 -1.06
C VAL A 92 -7.81 -5.20 -1.15
N LEU A 93 -7.29 -4.72 -0.01
CA LEU A 93 -6.21 -3.71 -0.01
C LEU A 93 -4.93 -4.24 -0.66
N GLY A 94 -4.61 -5.51 -0.44
CA GLY A 94 -3.42 -6.14 -1.01
C GLY A 94 -3.49 -6.24 -2.53
N VAL A 95 -4.62 -6.66 -3.08
CA VAL A 95 -4.86 -6.72 -4.54
C VAL A 95 -4.85 -5.31 -5.14
N TYR A 96 -5.51 -4.35 -4.49
CA TYR A 96 -5.48 -2.95 -4.91
C TYR A 96 -4.04 -2.41 -4.96
N SER A 97 -3.29 -2.58 -3.86
CA SER A 97 -1.90 -2.16 -3.75
C SER A 97 -1.00 -2.91 -4.75
N ALA A 98 -1.27 -4.19 -5.04
CA ALA A 98 -0.54 -4.97 -6.03
C ALA A 98 -0.60 -4.35 -7.43
N ALA A 99 -1.75 -3.79 -7.81
CA ALA A 99 -1.91 -3.16 -9.10
C ALA A 99 -1.03 -1.90 -9.24
N PHE A 100 -0.90 -1.08 -8.19
CA PHE A 100 0.02 0.06 -8.19
C PHE A 100 1.48 -0.38 -8.12
N CYS A 101 1.81 -1.32 -7.23
CA CYS A 101 3.16 -1.88 -7.12
C CYS A 101 3.64 -2.51 -8.44
N THR A 102 2.75 -3.16 -9.19
CA THR A 102 3.05 -3.74 -10.51
C THR A 102 3.59 -2.69 -11.47
N GLU A 103 2.90 -1.55 -11.58
CA GLU A 103 3.30 -0.48 -12.49
C GLU A 103 4.56 0.25 -12.02
N ILE A 104 4.75 0.39 -10.71
CA ILE A 104 5.99 0.95 -10.14
C ILE A 104 7.18 0.05 -10.46
N VAL A 105 7.07 -1.27 -10.24
CA VAL A 105 8.14 -2.23 -10.56
C VAL A 105 8.39 -2.28 -12.06
N ARG A 106 7.34 -2.34 -12.88
CA ARG A 106 7.46 -2.34 -14.35
C ARG A 106 8.19 -1.07 -14.83
N SER A 107 7.79 0.09 -14.33
CA SER A 107 8.40 1.37 -14.70
C SER A 107 9.85 1.45 -14.21
N GLY A 108 10.15 0.97 -13.01
CA GLY A 108 11.52 0.92 -12.48
C GLY A 108 12.44 0.05 -13.34
N VAL A 109 11.97 -1.11 -13.80
CA VAL A 109 12.75 -1.99 -14.70
C VAL A 109 12.99 -1.33 -16.06
N LEU A 110 11.98 -0.69 -16.63
CA LEU A 110 12.08 -0.03 -17.93
C LEU A 110 12.88 1.28 -17.89
N ALA A 111 13.02 1.91 -16.72
CA ALA A 111 13.81 3.11 -16.52
C ALA A 111 15.33 2.86 -16.55
N VAL A 112 15.78 1.61 -16.42
CA VAL A 112 17.20 1.27 -16.49
C VAL A 112 17.74 1.56 -17.90
N PRO A 113 18.79 2.41 -18.06
CA PRO A 113 19.25 2.83 -19.38
C PRO A 113 19.70 1.66 -20.25
N MET A 114 19.20 1.63 -21.50
CA MET A 114 19.60 0.61 -22.47
C MET A 114 21.10 0.63 -22.80
N THR A 115 21.76 1.78 -22.64
CA THR A 115 23.21 1.93 -22.81
C THR A 115 23.99 1.09 -21.80
N VAL A 116 23.60 1.13 -20.53
CA VAL A 116 24.21 0.34 -19.45
C VAL A 116 24.02 -1.15 -19.69
N ARG A 117 22.81 -1.55 -20.09
CA ARG A 117 22.51 -2.95 -20.41
C ARG A 117 23.30 -3.45 -21.61
N ARG A 118 23.43 -2.63 -22.67
CA ARG A 118 24.26 -2.97 -23.84
C ARG A 118 25.74 -3.07 -23.47
N ALA A 119 26.27 -2.17 -22.63
CA ALA A 119 27.64 -2.25 -22.13
C ALA A 119 27.89 -3.53 -21.32
N ALA A 120 26.97 -3.89 -20.43
CA ALA A 120 27.01 -5.15 -19.68
C ALA A 120 27.06 -6.36 -20.63
N ARG A 121 26.24 -6.36 -21.68
CA ARG A 121 26.26 -7.40 -22.72
C ARG A 121 27.58 -7.46 -23.49
N SER A 122 28.21 -6.31 -23.76
CA SER A 122 29.54 -6.23 -24.40
C SER A 122 30.67 -6.76 -23.50
N LEU A 123 30.51 -6.69 -22.18
CA LEU A 123 31.42 -7.29 -21.20
C LEU A 123 31.20 -8.80 -20.99
N GLY A 124 30.34 -9.43 -21.80
CA GLY A 124 30.12 -10.88 -21.77
C GLY A 124 29.04 -11.37 -20.80
N LEU A 125 28.32 -10.47 -20.12
CA LEU A 125 27.21 -10.86 -19.24
C LEU A 125 26.08 -11.50 -20.06
N THR A 126 25.54 -12.62 -19.60
CA THR A 126 24.32 -13.23 -20.16
C THR A 126 23.08 -12.41 -19.81
N TYR A 127 21.92 -12.74 -20.38
CA TYR A 127 20.71 -11.93 -20.20
C TYR A 127 20.22 -12.01 -18.76
N SER A 128 20.29 -13.21 -18.17
CA SER A 128 19.97 -13.42 -16.76
C SER A 128 20.97 -12.74 -15.82
N GLN A 129 22.24 -12.65 -16.20
CA GLN A 129 23.24 -11.92 -15.43
C GLN A 129 23.04 -10.39 -15.51
N ASP A 130 22.74 -9.85 -16.70
CA ASP A 130 22.33 -8.44 -16.88
C ASP A 130 21.12 -8.11 -15.99
N LEU A 131 20.09 -8.95 -16.04
CA LEU A 131 18.89 -8.75 -15.22
C LEU A 131 19.19 -8.79 -13.72
N ARG A 132 19.94 -9.78 -13.25
CA ARG A 132 20.19 -10.00 -11.82
C ARG A 132 21.15 -8.97 -11.22
N TYR A 133 22.21 -8.62 -11.94
CA TYR A 133 23.31 -7.81 -11.39
C TYR A 133 23.22 -6.33 -11.75
N ILE A 134 22.54 -5.97 -12.83
CA ILE A 134 22.42 -4.58 -13.28
C ILE A 134 20.99 -4.10 -13.12
N VAL A 135 20.03 -4.76 -13.79
CA VAL A 135 18.66 -4.24 -13.87
C VAL A 135 17.94 -4.29 -12.53
N PHE A 136 17.95 -5.41 -11.81
CA PHE A 136 17.21 -5.51 -10.54
C PHE A 136 17.71 -4.55 -9.47
N PRO A 137 19.02 -4.44 -9.17
CA PRO A 137 19.49 -3.50 -8.16
C PRO A 137 19.21 -2.03 -8.49
N MET A 138 19.28 -1.65 -9.77
CA MET A 138 18.94 -0.29 -10.19
C MET A 138 17.42 -0.05 -10.17
N ALA A 139 16.65 -1.00 -10.69
CA ALA A 139 15.20 -0.89 -10.74
C ALA A 139 14.57 -0.81 -9.35
N THR A 140 15.10 -1.53 -8.35
CA THR A 140 14.61 -1.44 -6.96
C THR A 140 14.86 -0.07 -6.36
N ARG A 141 16.01 0.56 -6.63
CA ARG A 141 16.31 1.94 -6.21
C ARG A 141 15.35 2.93 -6.85
N ILE A 142 15.11 2.80 -8.16
CA ILE A 142 14.18 3.66 -8.91
C ILE A 142 12.73 3.48 -8.43
N ALA A 143 12.31 2.25 -8.14
CA ALA A 143 10.96 1.91 -7.74
C ALA A 143 10.62 2.32 -6.29
N PHE A 144 11.61 2.44 -5.42
CA PHE A 144 11.40 2.58 -3.98
C PHE A 144 10.66 3.85 -3.54
N PRO A 145 10.94 5.05 -4.09
CA PRO A 145 10.14 6.23 -3.75
C PRO A 145 8.68 6.07 -4.14
N GLY A 146 8.39 5.43 -5.29
CA GLY A 146 7.04 5.11 -5.72
C GLY A 146 6.36 4.11 -4.78
N TRP A 147 7.08 3.06 -4.37
CA TRP A 147 6.58 2.06 -3.43
C TRP A 147 6.26 2.67 -2.05
N LEU A 148 7.12 3.55 -1.53
CA LEU A 148 6.88 4.26 -0.27
C LEU A 148 5.61 5.12 -0.35
N ASN A 149 5.37 5.77 -1.47
CA ASN A 149 4.12 6.51 -1.69
C ASN A 149 2.88 5.59 -1.65
N VAL A 150 2.97 4.37 -2.20
CA VAL A 150 1.90 3.38 -2.10
C VAL A 150 1.68 2.92 -0.66
N VAL A 151 2.74 2.69 0.12
CA VAL A 151 2.58 2.37 1.56
C VAL A 151 1.80 3.47 2.28
N LEU A 152 2.15 4.73 2.04
CA LEU A 152 1.51 5.88 2.67
C LEU A 152 0.06 6.10 2.19
N SER A 153 -0.24 5.82 0.92
CA SER A 153 -1.62 5.88 0.42
C SER A 153 -2.46 4.73 0.96
N THR A 154 -1.95 3.50 0.94
CA THR A 154 -2.64 2.31 1.45
C THR A 154 -2.96 2.46 2.95
N MET A 155 -2.08 3.09 3.73
CA MET A 155 -2.34 3.41 5.13
C MET A 155 -3.53 4.36 5.33
N LYS A 156 -3.75 5.30 4.41
CA LYS A 156 -4.92 6.19 4.45
C LYS A 156 -6.16 5.46 3.94
N ASP A 157 -5.99 4.61 2.92
CA ASP A 157 -7.06 3.82 2.33
C ASP A 157 -7.63 2.76 3.28
N THR A 158 -6.91 2.36 4.34
CA THR A 158 -7.47 1.48 5.39
C THR A 158 -8.72 2.07 6.03
N ALA A 159 -8.87 3.40 6.02
CA ALA A 159 -10.05 4.08 6.52
C ALA A 159 -11.34 3.62 5.83
N LEU A 160 -11.27 3.20 4.56
CA LEU A 160 -12.41 2.68 3.81
C LEU A 160 -12.91 1.32 4.32
N VAL A 161 -12.07 0.60 5.06
CA VAL A 161 -12.38 -0.72 5.61
C VAL A 161 -13.46 -0.65 6.69
N MET A 162 -13.75 0.54 7.23
CA MET A 162 -14.88 0.74 8.15
C MET A 162 -16.22 0.27 7.56
N TRP A 163 -16.38 0.30 6.23
CA TRP A 163 -17.60 -0.13 5.54
C TRP A 163 -17.85 -1.63 5.61
N ILE A 164 -16.81 -2.43 5.86
CA ILE A 164 -16.94 -3.87 6.11
C ILE A 164 -16.86 -4.21 7.60
N GLY A 165 -17.03 -3.20 8.47
CA GLY A 165 -17.20 -3.36 9.91
C GLY A 165 -15.93 -3.46 10.72
N ILE A 166 -14.75 -3.14 10.15
CA ILE A 166 -13.50 -3.13 10.94
C ILE A 166 -13.38 -1.84 11.73
N ILE A 167 -13.00 -1.98 13.00
CA ILE A 167 -12.69 -0.86 13.89
C ILE A 167 -11.21 -0.52 13.77
N GLU A 168 -10.88 0.29 12.77
CA GLU A 168 -9.57 0.94 12.64
C GLU A 168 -9.64 2.41 13.10
N LEU A 169 -8.59 3.21 12.91
CA LEU A 169 -8.49 4.57 13.48
C LEU A 169 -9.66 5.49 13.10
N LEU A 170 -10.06 5.55 11.82
CA LEU A 170 -11.18 6.40 11.41
C LEU A 170 -12.50 5.87 12.00
N ARG A 171 -12.74 4.56 12.00
CA ARG A 171 -13.93 3.98 12.61
C ARG A 171 -13.97 4.22 14.13
N ALA A 172 -12.85 4.08 14.81
CA ALA A 172 -12.73 4.38 16.24
C ALA A 172 -13.05 5.86 16.51
N SER A 173 -12.54 6.76 15.66
CA SER A 173 -12.86 8.19 15.75
C SER A 173 -14.36 8.46 15.58
N GLN A 174 -15.04 7.82 14.63
CA GLN A 174 -16.48 7.96 14.44
C GLN A 174 -17.26 7.51 15.69
N ILE A 175 -16.88 6.39 16.30
CA ILE A 175 -17.52 5.90 17.53
C ILE A 175 -17.38 6.93 18.66
N VAL A 176 -16.18 7.49 18.86
CA VAL A 176 -15.96 8.54 19.87
C VAL A 176 -16.76 9.80 19.55
N VAL A 177 -16.78 10.23 18.29
CA VAL A 177 -17.60 11.38 17.84
C VAL A 177 -19.08 11.18 18.16
N THR A 178 -19.64 9.99 17.92
CA THR A 178 -21.04 9.72 18.24
C THR A 178 -21.33 9.76 19.74
N ARG A 179 -20.34 9.49 20.59
CA ARG A 179 -20.46 9.58 22.06
C ARG A 179 -20.36 11.02 22.55
N ILE A 180 -19.33 11.76 22.14
CA ILE A 180 -19.02 13.09 22.69
C ILE A 180 -19.62 14.24 21.88
N GLN A 181 -20.12 13.99 20.68
CA GLN A 181 -20.73 14.98 19.76
C GLN A 181 -19.80 16.16 19.40
N GLU A 182 -18.48 15.96 19.51
CA GLU A 182 -17.44 16.94 19.17
C GLU A 182 -16.60 16.48 17.96
N PRO A 183 -17.15 16.49 16.72
CA PRO A 183 -16.50 15.93 15.54
C PRO A 183 -15.16 16.61 15.20
N LEU A 184 -15.11 17.94 15.30
CA LEU A 184 -13.90 18.70 14.96
C LEU A 184 -12.71 18.26 15.81
N LEU A 185 -12.90 18.17 17.13
CA LEU A 185 -11.83 17.85 18.06
C LEU A 185 -11.32 16.42 17.86
N VAL A 186 -12.21 15.44 17.77
CA VAL A 186 -11.82 14.03 17.62
C VAL A 186 -11.14 13.79 16.27
N LEU A 187 -11.65 14.38 15.19
CA LEU A 187 -11.05 14.23 13.86
C LEU A 187 -9.70 14.95 13.76
N CYS A 188 -9.49 16.08 14.45
CA CYS A 188 -8.17 16.69 14.58
C CYS A 188 -7.17 15.77 15.29
N ILE A 189 -7.60 15.09 16.37
CA ILE A 189 -6.75 14.12 17.09
C ILE A 189 -6.43 12.92 16.20
N ALA A 190 -7.44 12.32 15.56
CA ALA A 190 -7.25 11.20 14.64
C ALA A 190 -6.34 11.59 13.45
N GLY A 191 -6.54 12.79 12.89
CA GLY A 191 -5.69 13.34 11.83
C GLY A 191 -4.25 13.54 12.27
N LEU A 192 -4.02 14.01 13.50
CA LEU A 192 -2.69 14.12 14.08
C LEU A 192 -2.03 12.74 14.24
N ILE A 193 -2.78 11.71 14.66
CA ILE A 193 -2.28 10.33 14.76
C ILE A 193 -1.88 9.81 13.36
N TYR A 194 -2.73 9.95 12.35
CA TYR A 194 -2.40 9.60 10.96
C TYR A 194 -1.14 10.33 10.48
N TYR A 195 -1.04 11.64 10.77
CA TYR A 195 0.10 12.45 10.38
C TYR A 195 1.39 11.98 11.05
N VAL A 196 1.39 11.75 12.37
CA VAL A 196 2.57 11.28 13.10
C VAL A 196 3.04 9.93 12.57
N ILE A 197 2.13 8.98 12.36
CA ILE A 197 2.47 7.66 11.80
C ILE A 197 3.05 7.82 10.39
N SER A 198 2.38 8.59 9.52
CA SER A 198 2.84 8.85 8.15
C SER A 198 4.20 9.54 8.12
N LEU A 199 4.46 10.46 9.05
CA LEU A 199 5.72 11.18 9.17
C LEU A 199 6.85 10.22 9.56
N VAL A 200 6.61 9.32 10.53
CA VAL A 200 7.59 8.30 10.92
C VAL A 200 7.93 7.40 9.74
N VAL A 201 6.91 6.85 9.05
CA VAL A 201 7.12 5.98 7.88
C VAL A 201 7.86 6.72 6.76
N SER A 202 7.46 7.95 6.45
CA SER A 202 8.11 8.78 5.43
C SER A 202 9.56 9.10 5.77
N ARG A 203 9.87 9.46 7.01
CA ARG A 203 11.25 9.78 7.45
C ARG A 203 12.15 8.55 7.46
N LEU A 204 11.63 7.39 7.84
CA LEU A 204 12.36 6.13 7.74
C LEU A 204 12.66 5.78 6.28
N GLY A 205 11.67 5.95 5.39
CA GLY A 205 11.85 5.76 3.95
C GLY A 205 12.87 6.71 3.34
N ALA A 206 12.79 8.01 3.65
CA ALA A 206 13.73 9.01 3.15
C ALA A 206 15.18 8.72 3.58
N ARG A 207 15.39 8.28 4.83
CA ARG A 207 16.73 7.88 5.29
C ARG A 207 17.29 6.69 4.52
N LEU A 208 16.44 5.74 4.13
CA LEU A 208 16.84 4.61 3.29
C LEU A 208 17.16 5.05 1.86
N GLU A 209 16.38 5.98 1.32
CA GLU A 209 16.59 6.56 -0.02
C GLU A 209 17.93 7.31 -0.11
N THR A 210 18.24 8.19 0.86
CA THR A 210 19.52 8.94 0.87
C THR A 210 20.71 7.99 0.91
N ARG A 211 20.65 6.92 1.71
CA ARG A 211 21.72 5.90 1.75
C ARG A 211 21.91 5.17 0.42
N TRP A 212 20.88 5.07 -0.41
CA TRP A 212 21.02 4.44 -1.72
C TRP A 212 21.62 5.38 -2.76
N GLN A 213 21.30 6.68 -2.69
CA GLN A 213 21.86 7.71 -3.56
C GLN A 213 23.34 8.00 -3.25
N GLU A 214 23.78 7.88 -2.00
CA GLU A 214 25.20 8.01 -1.61
C GLU A 214 26.10 6.91 -2.19
N ASN A 215 25.52 5.81 -2.67
CA ASN A 215 26.24 4.66 -3.26
C ASN A 215 26.10 4.56 -4.79
N ASP A 216 25.62 5.62 -5.45
CA ASP A 216 25.58 5.80 -6.91
C ASP A 216 26.74 6.70 -7.37
#